data_AF-A0A7J9K9A3-F1
#
_entry.id   AF-A0A7J9K9A3-F1
#
_cell.length_a   1.000
_cell.length_b   1.000
_cell.length_c   1.000
_cell.angle_alpha   90.00
_cell.angle_beta   90.00
_cell.angle_gamma   90.00
#
_symmetry.space_group_name_H-M   'P 1'
#
loop_
_entity.id
_entity.type
_entity.pdbx_description
1 polymer ?
#
loop_
_entity_poly.entity_id
_entity_poly.type
_entity_poly.pdbx_seq_one_letter_code
_entity_poly.pdbx_strand_id
1 'polypeptide(L)' 'MSSSEMADKLGLHSLGQRPWYIQKTSACSGYGLYEGLHWLSNNISNLADSCSYNHFPNPFSRPHKIDLTLIEIENVILL' A
#
# COMPACT_ATOMS: atom_id res chain seq x y z
N MET A 1 11.97 -14.37 11.39
CA MET A 1 11.90 -12.95 11.82
C MET A 1 10.45 -12.62 12.09
N SER A 2 10.14 -12.15 13.30
CA SER A 2 8.77 -11.71 13.64
C SER A 2 8.55 -10.26 13.21
N SER A 3 7.30 -9.82 13.15
CA SER A 3 6.97 -8.41 12.90
C SER A 3 7.54 -7.49 13.98
N SER A 4 7.50 -7.91 15.25
CA SER A 4 8.11 -7.16 16.37
C SER A 4 9.60 -6.96 16.17
N GLU A 5 10.33 -8.04 15.84
CA GLU A 5 11.78 -7.98 15.64
C GLU A 5 12.16 -7.07 14.45
N MET A 6 11.35 -7.07 13.39
CA MET A 6 11.52 -6.12 12.28
C MET A 6 11.23 -4.68 12.70
N ALA A 7 10.18 -4.44 13.49
CA ALA A 7 9.84 -3.10 13.98
C ALA A 7 10.96 -2.51 14.84
N ASP A 8 11.57 -3.35 15.68
CA ASP A 8 12.70 -2.97 16.53
C ASP A 8 13.94 -2.64 15.69
N LYS A 9 14.32 -3.53 14.75
CA LYS A 9 15.48 -3.34 13.87
C LYS A 9 15.37 -2.12 12.96
N LEU A 10 14.16 -1.79 12.52
CA LEU A 10 13.87 -0.63 11.68
C LEU A 10 13.60 0.65 12.49
N GLY A 11 13.58 0.56 13.82
CA GLY A 11 13.32 1.71 14.69
C GLY A 11 11.94 2.32 14.53
N LEU A 12 10.92 1.54 14.12
CA LEU A 12 9.59 2.06 13.81
C LEU A 12 8.91 2.72 15.01
N HIS A 13 9.21 2.23 16.22
CA HIS A 13 8.77 2.83 17.49
C HIS A 13 9.21 4.30 17.65
N SER A 14 10.29 4.73 16.97
CA SER A 14 10.81 6.09 17.04
C SER A 14 10.15 7.07 16.05
N LEU A 15 9.26 6.59 15.17
CA LEU A 15 8.59 7.42 14.16
C LEU A 15 7.48 8.34 14.73
N GLY A 16 7.27 8.33 16.04
CA GLY A 16 6.33 9.23 16.73
C GLY A 16 4.89 9.02 16.29
N GLN A 17 4.25 10.07 15.76
CA GLN A 17 2.84 10.08 15.35
C GLN A 17 2.60 9.54 13.92
N ARG A 18 3.64 9.05 13.24
CA ARG A 18 3.49 8.50 11.89
C ARG A 18 3.01 7.06 11.95
N PRO A 19 1.81 6.73 11.41
CA PRO A 19 1.34 5.35 11.39
C PRO A 19 2.28 4.49 10.54
N TRP A 20 2.53 3.27 11.00
CA TRP A 20 3.36 2.27 10.33
C TRP A 20 2.69 0.90 10.40
N TYR A 21 3.07 0.03 9.47
CA TYR A 21 2.52 -1.32 9.37
C TYR A 21 3.54 -2.25 8.72
N ILE A 22 3.66 -3.47 9.26
CA ILE A 22 4.54 -4.51 8.74
C ILE A 22 3.66 -5.60 8.15
N GLN A 23 3.65 -5.68 6.82
CA GLN A 23 2.96 -6.72 6.07
C GLN A 23 3.96 -7.74 5.57
N LYS A 24 3.73 -9.01 5.88
CA LYS A 24 4.49 -10.10 5.23
C LYS A 24 4.07 -10.16 3.77
N THR A 25 5.03 -10.10 2.86
CA THR A 25 4.73 -10.12 1.43
C THR A 25 5.74 -10.95 0.65
N SER A 26 5.30 -11.48 -0.48
CA SER A 26 6.16 -12.13 -1.48
C SER A 26 5.83 -11.56 -2.85
N ALA A 27 6.82 -10.95 -3.49
CA ALA A 27 6.64 -10.30 -4.79
C ALA A 27 6.27 -11.31 -5.90
N CYS A 28 6.87 -12.50 -5.90
CA CYS A 28 6.63 -13.52 -6.93
C CYS A 28 5.24 -14.17 -6.85
N SER A 29 4.68 -14.29 -5.64
CA SER A 29 3.35 -14.89 -5.44
C SER A 29 2.23 -13.86 -5.31
N GLY A 30 2.58 -12.58 -5.15
CA GLY A 30 1.63 -11.51 -4.85
C GLY A 30 1.06 -11.54 -3.43
N TYR A 31 1.46 -12.50 -2.59
CA TYR A 31 0.98 -12.61 -1.22
C TYR A 31 1.22 -11.32 -0.43
N GLY A 32 0.21 -10.83 0.29
CA GLY A 32 0.32 -9.69 1.19
C GLY A 32 0.40 -8.32 0.52
N LEU A 33 0.46 -8.24 -0.82
CA LEU A 33 0.56 -6.95 -1.50
C LEU A 33 -0.73 -6.14 -1.36
N TYR A 34 -1.88 -6.80 -1.51
CA TYR A 34 -3.17 -6.14 -1.43
C TYR A 34 -3.43 -5.55 -0.04
N GLU A 35 -3.15 -6.30 1.02
CA GLU A 35 -3.33 -5.88 2.40
C GLU A 35 -2.43 -4.70 2.75
N GLY A 36 -1.16 -4.75 2.31
CA GLY A 36 -0.22 -3.65 2.49
C GLY A 36 -0.65 -2.36 1.78
N LEU A 37 -1.12 -2.49 0.54
CA LEU A 37 -1.61 -1.36 -0.26
C LEU A 37 -2.94 -0.81 0.28
N HIS A 38 -3.84 -1.68 0.74
CA HIS A 38 -5.09 -1.27 1.38
C HIS A 38 -4.83 -0.46 2.64
N TRP A 39 -3.94 -0.95 3.51
CA TRP A 39 -3.52 -0.20 4.68
C TRP A 39 -2.91 1.16 4.30
N LEU A 40 -2.03 1.17 3.29
CA LEU A 40 -1.39 2.41 2.83
C LEU A 40 -2.41 3.45 2.36
N SER A 41 -3.38 3.04 1.54
CA SER A 41 -4.45 3.92 1.02
C SER A 41 -5.24 4.58 2.16
N ASN A 42 -5.59 3.81 3.19
CA ASN A 42 -6.34 4.30 4.34
C ASN A 42 -5.54 5.24 5.24
N ASN A 43 -4.20 5.14 5.25
CA ASN A 43 -3.34 5.90 6.15
C ASN A 43 -2.66 7.12 5.48
N ILE A 44 -2.56 7.17 4.15
CA ILE A 44 -2.07 8.35 3.41
C ILE A 44 -3.14 9.44 3.30
N SER A 45 -4.42 9.06 3.17
CA SER A 45 -5.53 10.00 2.92
C SER A 45 -5.70 11.02 4.07
N ASN A 46 -5.42 10.62 5.31
CA ASN A 46 -5.52 11.50 6.48
C ASN A 46 -4.39 12.54 6.60
N LEU A 47 -3.32 12.43 5.81
CA LEU A 47 -2.24 13.44 5.80
C LEU A 47 -2.59 14.63 4.89
N ALA A 48 -3.42 14.41 3.87
CA ALA A 48 -3.78 15.40 2.86
C ALA A 48 -4.74 16.48 3.38
N ASP A 49 -5.49 16.20 4.44
CA ASP A 49 -6.47 17.15 5.00
C ASP A 49 -5.84 18.27 5.84
N SER A 50 -4.55 18.16 6.20
CA SER A 50 -3.84 19.17 7.02
C SER A 50 -3.16 20.28 6.21
N CYS A 51 -3.12 20.18 4.88
CA CYS A 51 -2.68 21.24 3.98
C CYS A 51 -3.85 21.62 3.08
N SER A 52 -4.41 22.83 3.28
CA SER A 52 -5.57 23.35 2.54
C SER A 52 -5.41 23.21 1.02
N TYR A 53 -5.94 22.13 0.44
CA TYR A 53 -5.97 21.84 -1.00
C TYR A 53 -7.25 22.40 -1.65
N ASN A 54 -7.59 23.66 -1.35
CA ASN A 54 -8.73 24.33 -2.00
C ASN A 54 -8.44 24.79 -3.45
N HIS A 55 -7.47 24.21 -4.18
CA HIS A 55 -7.27 24.58 -5.59
C HIS A 55 -6.66 23.52 -6.53
N PHE A 56 -6.63 22.23 -6.19
CA PHE A 56 -6.26 21.23 -7.20
C PHE A 56 -7.29 20.11 -7.28
N PRO A 57 -7.96 19.93 -8.44
CA PRO A 57 -8.84 18.78 -8.62
C PRO A 57 -7.97 17.52 -8.53
N ASN A 58 -8.29 16.66 -7.57
CA ASN A 58 -7.59 15.41 -7.33
C ASN A 58 -7.65 14.52 -8.60
N PRO A 59 -6.53 14.33 -9.32
CA PRO A 59 -6.53 13.55 -10.56
C PRO A 59 -6.71 12.05 -10.31
N PHE A 60 -6.62 11.63 -9.04
CA PHE A 60 -6.74 10.24 -8.59
C PHE A 60 -8.10 9.90 -8.01
N SER A 61 -9.06 10.83 -8.01
CA SER A 61 -10.49 10.49 -7.85
C SER A 61 -11.02 9.83 -9.14
N ARG A 62 -10.40 8.72 -9.57
CA ARG A 62 -10.96 7.84 -10.61
C ARG A 62 -11.61 6.65 -9.92
N PRO A 63 -12.90 6.39 -10.17
CA PRO A 63 -13.53 5.15 -9.76
C PRO A 63 -13.06 4.08 -10.74
N HIS A 64 -11.89 3.50 -10.51
CA HIS A 64 -11.49 2.33 -11.28
C HIS A 64 -11.20 1.17 -10.33
N LYS A 65 -12.26 0.36 -10.17
CA LYS A 65 -12.20 -1.08 -9.98
C LYS A 65 -10.91 -1.61 -10.58
N ILE A 66 -10.07 -2.22 -9.74
CA ILE A 66 -8.87 -2.93 -10.18
C ILE A 66 -9.33 -3.89 -11.28
N ASP A 67 -8.91 -3.63 -12.51
CA ASP A 67 -9.29 -4.43 -13.65
C ASP A 67 -8.41 -5.69 -13.63
N LEU A 68 -9.00 -6.79 -13.17
CA LEU A 68 -8.36 -8.11 -13.05
C LEU A 68 -8.00 -8.72 -14.42
N THR A 69 -8.35 -8.07 -15.54
CA THR A 69 -8.03 -8.52 -16.90
C THR A 69 -6.54 -8.54 -17.23
N LEU A 70 -5.70 -7.81 -16.48
CA LEU A 70 -4.24 -7.88 -16.65
C LEU A 70 -3.58 -9.10 -16.02
N ILE A 71 -4.30 -9.92 -15.24
CA ILE A 71 -3.75 -11.17 -14.69
C ILE A 71 -3.78 -12.31 -15.74
N GLU A 72 -4.52 -12.18 -16.84
CA GLU A 72 -4.62 -13.24 -17.85
C GLU A 72 -3.51 -13.23 -18.91
N ILE A 73 -2.67 -12.19 -18.99
CA ILE A 73 -1.64 -12.10 -20.04
C ILE A 73 -0.36 -12.89 -19.71
N GLU A 74 -0.06 -13.14 -18.43
CA GLU A 74 1.15 -13.91 -18.06
C GLU A 74 0.98 -15.43 -18.14
N ASN A 75 -0.23 -15.95 -18.39
CA ASN A 75 -0.47 -17.40 -18.53
C ASN A 75 -0.45 -17.93 -19.97
N VAL A 76 -0.20 -17.08 -20.98
CA VAL A 76 -0.21 -17.51 -22.41
C VAL A 76 1.20 -17.68 -23.00
N ILE A 77 2.28 -17.28 -22.32
CA ILE A 77 3.67 -17.47 -22.79
C ILE A 77 4.28 -18.80 -22.28
N LEU A 78 3.44 -19.80 -21.95
CA LEU A 78 3.89 -21.11 -21.46
C LEU A 78 3.21 -22.30 -22.16
N LEU A 79 2.91 -22.18 -23.46
CA LEU A 79 2.65 -23.30 -24.39
C LEU A 79 3.43 -23.12 -25.69
#